data_AF-A0A0F9MVA0-F1
#
_entry.id   AF-A0A0F9MVA0-F1
#
_cell.length_a   1.000
_cell.length_b   1.000
_cell.length_c   1.000
_cell.angle_alpha   90.00
_cell.angle_beta   90.00
_cell.angle_gamma   90.00
#
_symmetry.space_group_name_H-M   'P 1'
#
loop_
_entity.id
_entity.type
_entity.pdbx_description
1 polymer ?
#
loop_
_entity_poly.entity_id
_entity_poly.type
_entity_poly.pdbx_seq_one_letter_code
_entity_poly.pdbx_strand_id
1 'polypeptide(L)'
;MKKFMLFMFILVLLVGIISAFEFDNVQDYNSDKKEYTITNALGIPFFGKEIAKIKLNTPLNYEVPIGYQKVAEFTVENYDDYVNVFNDMEFYNTRKDEFL
;
A
#
# COMPACT_ATOMS: atom_id res chain seq x y z
N MET A 1 -41.18 -22.10 -5.00
CA MET A 1 -40.77 -21.71 -6.37
C MET A 1 -40.56 -20.21 -6.54
N LYS A 2 -41.58 -19.36 -6.41
CA LYS A 2 -41.45 -17.89 -6.61
C LYS A 2 -40.37 -17.23 -5.73
N LYS A 3 -40.24 -17.65 -4.47
CA LYS A 3 -39.23 -17.16 -3.52
C LYS A 3 -37.78 -17.53 -3.88
N PHE A 4 -37.58 -18.70 -4.51
CA PHE A 4 -36.27 -19.17 -4.94
C PHE A 4 -35.79 -18.41 -6.18
N MET A 5 -36.70 -18.14 -7.11
CA MET A 5 -36.44 -17.33 -8.29
C MET A 5 -36.09 -15.88 -7.91
N LEU A 6 -36.77 -15.31 -6.91
CA LEU A 6 -36.46 -14.00 -6.36
C LEU A 6 -35.07 -13.97 -5.70
N PHE A 7 -34.69 -15.03 -4.98
CA PHE A 7 -33.37 -15.14 -4.36
C PHE A 7 -32.24 -15.21 -5.42
N MET A 8 -32.40 -16.01 -6.46
CA MET A 8 -31.45 -16.03 -7.59
C MET A 8 -31.32 -14.67 -8.28
N PHE A 9 -32.44 -13.96 -8.45
CA PHE A 9 -32.43 -12.63 -9.05
C PHE A 9 -31.66 -11.61 -8.20
N ILE A 10 -31.84 -11.64 -6.88
CA ILE A 10 -31.07 -10.80 -5.94
C ILE A 10 -29.57 -11.12 -6.03
N LEU A 11 -29.17 -12.40 -6.10
CA LEU A 11 -27.75 -12.78 -6.22
C LEU A 11 -27.09 -12.21 -7.47
N VAL A 12 -27.78 -12.18 -8.62
CA VAL A 12 -27.25 -11.61 -9.86
C VAL A 12 -27.07 -10.08 -9.74
N LEU A 13 -27.98 -9.39 -9.05
CA LEU A 13 -27.87 -7.94 -8.80
C LEU A 13 -26.71 -7.60 -7.83
N LEU A 14 -26.30 -8.53 -6.97
CA LEU A 14 -25.19 -8.33 -6.03
C LEU A 14 -23.80 -8.52 -6.67
N VAL A 15 -23.70 -9.08 -7.89
CA VAL A 15 -22.42 -9.26 -8.60
C VAL A 15 -21.71 -7.92 -8.86
N GLY A 16 -22.49 -6.84 -9.04
CA GLY A 16 -21.95 -5.50 -9.26
C GLY A 16 -21.26 -4.87 -8.04
N ILE A 17 -21.52 -5.37 -6.82
CA ILE A 17 -20.92 -4.84 -5.59
C ILE A 17 -19.43 -5.22 -5.49
N ILE A 18 -19.05 -6.38 -6.04
CA ILE A 18 -17.66 -6.85 -6.06
C ILE A 18 -16.82 -6.05 -7.06
N SER A 19 -17.44 -5.55 -8.13
CA SER A 19 -16.76 -4.84 -9.22
C SER A 19 -16.36 -3.40 -8.90
N ALA A 20 -16.84 -2.82 -7.79
CA ALA A 20 -16.52 -1.47 -7.33
C ALA A 20 -15.69 -1.46 -6.02
N PHE A 21 -15.25 -2.63 -5.56
CA PHE A 21 -14.21 -2.70 -4.53
C PHE A 21 -12.88 -2.38 -5.21
N GLU A 22 -12.59 -1.08 -5.37
CA GLU A 22 -11.23 -0.62 -5.59
C GLU A 22 -10.44 -1.01 -4.33
N PHE A 23 -9.69 -2.11 -4.42
CA PHE A 23 -8.91 -2.63 -3.31
C PHE A 23 -7.78 -1.63 -3.02
N ASP A 24 -7.98 -0.79 -2.02
CA ASP A 24 -6.96 0.16 -1.58
C ASP A 24 -5.96 -0.54 -0.67
N ASN A 25 -4.67 -0.33 -0.91
CA ASN A 25 -3.62 -0.88 -0.05
C ASN A 25 -3.53 -0.02 1.21
N VAL A 26 -3.59 -0.64 2.39
CA VAL A 26 -3.45 0.08 3.66
C VAL A 26 -1.97 0.21 4.00
N GLN A 27 -1.54 1.44 4.25
CA GLN A 27 -0.18 1.76 4.69
C GLN A 27 -0.20 2.16 6.17
N ASP A 28 0.58 1.48 7.00
CA ASP A 28 0.75 1.80 8.42
C ASP A 28 2.21 2.17 8.71
N TYR A 29 2.43 3.22 9.51
CA TYR A 29 3.78 3.67 9.88
C TYR A 29 4.06 3.46 11.37
N ASN A 30 5.10 2.68 11.65
CA ASN A 30 5.63 2.51 12.98
C ASN A 30 6.82 3.47 13.23
N SER A 31 6.61 4.50 14.05
CA SER A 31 7.63 5.51 14.36
C SER A 31 8.83 4.97 15.14
N ASP A 32 8.63 3.95 15.97
CA ASP A 32 9.69 3.38 16.81
C ASP A 32 10.66 2.53 15.97
N LYS A 33 10.13 1.82 14.98
CA LYS A 33 10.90 0.97 14.05
C LYS A 33 11.32 1.70 12.78
N LYS A 34 10.74 2.89 12.52
CA LYS A 34 10.86 3.65 11.27
C LYS A 34 10.49 2.81 10.05
N GLU A 35 9.37 2.13 10.16
CA GLU A 35 8.95 1.07 9.24
C GLU A 35 7.53 1.33 8.75
N TYR A 36 7.35 1.34 7.44
CA TYR A 36 6.05 1.27 6.79
C TYR A 36 5.71 -0.18 6.50
N THR A 37 4.51 -0.60 6.87
CA THR A 37 3.94 -1.90 6.47
C THR A 37 2.81 -1.64 5.51
N ILE A 38 2.89 -2.24 4.32
CA ILE A 38 1.88 -2.16 3.28
C ILE A 38 1.11 -3.47 3.28
N THR A 39 -0.18 -3.39 3.57
CA THR A 39 -1.08 -4.54 3.63
C THR A 39 -2.05 -4.47 2.47
N ASN A 40 -2.10 -5.55 1.69
CA ASN A 40 -3.07 -5.66 0.61
C ASN A 40 -4.45 -5.98 1.21
N ALA A 41 -5.39 -5.07 1.00
CA ALA A 41 -6.77 -5.21 1.47
C ALA A 41 -7.67 -5.86 0.42
N LEU A 42 -7.20 -6.86 -0.33
CA LEU A 42 -7.91 -7.65 -1.35
C LEU A 42 -9.14 -8.42 -0.80
N GLY A 43 -10.09 -7.70 -0.20
CA GLY A 43 -11.47 -8.04 0.16
C GLY A 43 -11.81 -9.47 0.53
N ILE A 44 -10.94 -10.18 1.23
CA ILE A 44 -11.30 -11.41 1.93
C ILE A 44 -11.50 -11.03 3.41
N PRO A 45 -12.67 -11.32 4.02
CA PRO A 45 -13.05 -10.73 5.31
C PRO A 45 -12.21 -11.13 6.53
N PHE A 46 -11.07 -11.81 6.37
CA PHE A 46 -10.39 -12.46 7.49
C PHE A 46 -8.88 -12.23 7.62
N PHE A 47 -8.10 -11.96 6.55
CA PHE A 47 -6.67 -11.65 6.69
C PHE A 47 -6.17 -10.81 5.51
N GLY A 48 -5.78 -9.55 5.75
CA GLY A 48 -4.95 -8.79 4.80
C GLY A 48 -3.52 -9.36 4.81
N LYS A 49 -2.95 -9.65 3.64
CA LYS A 49 -1.57 -10.13 3.53
C LYS A 49 -0.63 -8.93 3.52
N GLU A 50 0.40 -8.94 4.37
CA GLU A 50 1.52 -7.99 4.25
C GLU A 50 2.17 -8.23 2.88
N ILE A 51 2.18 -7.21 2.01
CA ILE A 51 2.76 -7.31 0.66
C ILE A 51 4.14 -6.69 0.60
N ALA A 52 4.38 -5.66 1.40
CA ALA A 52 5.68 -5.01 1.46
C ALA A 52 5.93 -4.37 2.82
N LYS A 53 7.21 -4.26 3.15
CA LYS A 53 7.72 -3.59 4.33
C LYS A 53 8.89 -2.71 3.95
N ILE A 54 8.82 -1.43 4.32
CA ILE A 54 9.83 -0.44 3.97
C ILE A 54 10.38 0.13 5.26
N LYS A 55 11.69 -0.05 5.49
CA LYS A 55 12.37 0.46 6.68
C LYS A 55 13.36 1.54 6.32
N LEU A 56 13.27 2.69 6.99
CA LEU A 56 14.24 3.77 6.84
C LEU A 56 15.47 3.49 7.73
N ASN A 57 16.63 3.32 7.12
CA ASN A 57 17.90 3.06 7.81
C ASN A 57 18.53 4.37 8.32
N THR A 58 18.22 5.50 7.69
CA THR A 58 18.66 6.82 8.14
C THR A 58 17.67 7.47 9.12
N PRO A 59 18.08 8.47 9.92
CA PRO A 59 17.14 9.34 10.62
C PRO A 59 16.20 10.05 9.64
N LEU A 60 14.94 10.28 10.05
CA LEU A 60 13.96 11.02 9.26
C LEU A 60 14.46 12.44 8.93
N ASN A 61 15.11 13.08 9.90
CA ASN A 61 15.83 14.32 9.72
C ASN A 61 17.31 14.06 9.97
N TYR A 62 18.09 14.04 8.90
CA TYR A 62 19.54 13.91 8.97
C TYR A 62 20.22 15.25 8.71
N GLU A 63 20.92 15.76 9.72
CA GLU A 63 21.75 16.96 9.60
C GLU A 63 23.13 16.57 9.06
N VAL A 64 23.53 17.23 7.98
CA VAL A 64 24.84 17.02 7.36
C VAL A 64 25.67 18.30 7.44
N PRO A 65 27.00 18.21 7.61
CA PRO A 65 27.87 19.37 7.57
C PRO A 65 27.80 20.09 6.21
N ILE A 66 28.23 21.35 6.19
CA ILE A 66 28.29 22.16 4.97
C ILE A 66 29.18 21.46 3.92
N GLY A 67 28.68 21.35 2.69
CA GLY A 67 29.38 20.70 1.58
C GLY A 67 29.07 19.21 1.40
N TYR A 68 28.30 18.59 2.31
CA TYR A 68 27.88 17.20 2.20
C TYR A 68 26.46 17.07 1.64
N GLN A 69 26.23 15.98 0.91
CA GLN A 69 24.92 15.65 0.36
C GLN A 69 24.06 14.92 1.39
N LYS A 70 22.77 15.24 1.42
CA LYS A 70 21.78 14.46 2.18
C LYS A 70 21.41 13.22 1.37
N VAL A 71 21.55 12.05 2.01
CA VAL A 71 21.19 10.76 1.43
C VAL A 71 20.24 10.07 2.39
N ALA A 72 19.13 9.54 1.87
CA ALA A 72 18.25 8.65 2.59
C ALA A 72 18.54 7.22 2.15
N GLU A 73 18.67 6.31 3.11
CA GLU A 73 18.82 4.89 2.85
C GLU A 73 17.62 4.16 3.45
N PHE A 74 17.02 3.28 2.66
CA PHE A 74 15.91 2.45 3.10
C PHE A 74 16.04 1.04 2.53
N THR A 75 15.49 0.07 3.26
CA THR A 75 15.40 -1.33 2.87
C THR A 75 13.95 -1.63 2.54
N VAL A 76 13.71 -2.29 1.40
CA VAL A 76 12.38 -2.77 1.02
C VAL A 76 12.38 -4.30 1.03
N GLU A 77 11.51 -4.88 1.84
CA GLU A 77 11.20 -6.30 1.86
C GLU A 77 9.85 -6.52 1.19
N ASN A 78 9.80 -7.34 0.15
CA ASN A 78 8.56 -7.70 -0.55
C ASN A 78 8.22 -9.16 -0.30
N TYR A 79 6.93 -9.43 -0.06
CA TYR A 79 6.43 -10.76 0.28
C TYR A 79 5.58 -11.39 -0.84
N ASP A 80 5.49 -10.72 -1.99
CA ASP A 80 5.00 -11.26 -3.26
C ASP A 80 6.13 -11.22 -4.31
N ASP A 81 6.01 -12.05 -5.35
CA ASP A 81 6.90 -12.11 -6.53
C ASP A 81 6.82 -10.83 -7.40
N TYR A 82 6.86 -9.65 -6.78
CA TYR A 82 6.97 -8.38 -7.48
C TYR A 82 8.40 -8.23 -8.00
N VAL A 83 8.60 -8.61 -9.27
CA VAL A 83 9.89 -8.67 -9.95
C VAL A 83 10.60 -7.31 -10.04
N ASN A 84 9.91 -6.17 -9.86
CA ASN A 84 10.51 -4.83 -9.97
C ASN A 84 9.83 -3.77 -9.09
N VAL A 85 9.92 -3.91 -7.76
CA VAL A 85 9.38 -2.90 -6.84
C VAL A 85 9.92 -1.49 -7.08
N PHE A 86 11.14 -1.35 -7.58
CA PHE A 86 11.71 -0.02 -7.85
C PHE A 86 11.11 0.70 -9.06
N ASN A 87 10.53 -0.03 -10.03
CA ASN A 87 9.99 0.59 -11.25
C ASN A 87 8.67 1.33 -11.01
N ASP A 88 7.93 0.92 -9.98
CA ASP A 88 6.62 1.49 -9.65
C ASP A 88 6.70 2.46 -8.44
N MET A 89 7.90 2.78 -7.95
CA MET A 89 8.05 3.78 -6.88
C MET A 89 7.99 5.19 -7.47
N GLU A 90 6.97 5.93 -7.07
CA GLU A 90 6.87 7.37 -7.32
C GLU A 90 7.23 8.15 -6.06
N PHE A 91 8.14 9.12 -6.21
CA PHE A 91 8.49 10.03 -5.13
C PHE A 91 7.75 11.35 -5.36
N TYR A 92 6.91 11.74 -4.41
CA TYR A 92 6.21 13.02 -4.46
C TYR A 92 6.75 13.98 -3.39
N ASN A 93 6.79 15.26 -3.73
CA ASN A 93 7.25 16.29 -2.82
C ASN A 93 6.12 16.68 -1.86
N THR A 94 6.30 16.43 -0.56
CA THR A 94 5.32 16.79 0.48
C THR A 94 5.32 18.30 0.80
N ARG A 95 6.32 19.06 0.34
CA ARG A 95 6.30 20.53 0.30
C ARG A 95 5.80 21.00 -1.08
N LYS A 96 4.47 21.08 -1.23
CA LYS A 96 3.70 21.73 -2.32
C LYS A 96 3.67 21.04 -3.70
N ASP A 97 2.46 20.69 -4.11
CA ASP A 97 1.75 21.06 -5.37
C ASP A 97 2.44 20.95 -6.75
N GLU A 98 3.59 20.29 -6.91
CA GLU A 98 4.15 20.03 -8.26
C GLU A 98 4.73 18.61 -8.33
N PHE A 99 4.14 17.80 -9.23
CA PHE A 99 4.64 16.49 -9.63
C PHE A 99 5.94 16.66 -10.44
N LEU A 100 6.99 15.89 -10.12
CA LEU A 100 8.24 15.82 -10.88
C LEU A 100 8.19 14.73 -11.95
#